data_AF-A0A6I9YZN4-F1
#
_entry.id   AF-A0A6I9YZN4-F1
#
_cell.length_a   1.000
_cell.length_b   1.000
_cell.length_c   1.000
_cell.angle_alpha   90.00
_cell.angle_beta   90.00
_cell.angle_gamma   90.00
#
_symmetry.space_group_name_H-M   'P 1'
#
loop_
_entity.id
_entity.type
_entity.pdbx_description
1 polymer ?
#
loop_
_entity_poly.entity_id
_entity_poly.type
_entity_poly.pdbx_seq_one_letter_code
_entity_poly.pdbx_strand_id
1 'polypeptide(L)'
;LSFSTLDSPSHCSLLTNQEICPIPSHCVWADKNGQHILGLIEDYNCLRKQITEGRKRLSKLELPLREEGDPELAVTVPLSLSATFKAVQENLEEAGRLLTLLWRVSLPMKVVHAAAYSLQDEDLKSEVYKLRRKVAEQEKKLFSMARRLYSTNQLKENMERVIMEQSSNIKIGVRGKHFLKVPID
;
A
#
# COMPACT_ATOMS: atom_id res chain seq x y z
N LEU A 1 31.44 44.86 -3.86
CA LEU A 1 30.47 45.94 -4.18
C LEU A 1 29.09 45.45 -3.71
N SER A 2 28.37 46.23 -2.89
CA SER A 2 26.91 46.16 -2.55
C SER A 2 26.29 44.75 -2.31
N PHE A 3 25.88 44.32 -1.10
CA PHE A 3 24.69 44.77 -0.30
C PHE A 3 23.43 44.96 -1.17
N SER A 4 22.25 44.35 -0.93
CA SER A 4 21.45 44.21 0.31
C SER A 4 20.32 43.15 0.12
N THR A 5 19.43 42.75 1.06
CA THR A 5 19.37 42.63 2.55
C THR A 5 17.96 42.09 2.93
N LEU A 6 17.85 41.18 3.92
CA LEU A 6 16.60 40.59 4.49
C LEU A 6 15.77 39.70 3.51
N ASP A 7 15.04 38.66 3.95
CA ASP A 7 14.40 38.47 5.26
C ASP A 7 14.68 37.11 5.97
N SER A 8 14.52 37.12 7.29
CA SER A 8 14.40 35.93 8.16
C SER A 8 13.47 36.28 9.31
N PRO A 9 12.52 35.41 9.66
CA PRO A 9 12.67 34.59 10.87
C PRO A 9 12.04 33.18 10.68
N SER A 10 12.15 32.19 11.57
CA SER A 10 12.82 32.04 12.88
C SER A 10 13.10 30.56 13.13
N HIS A 11 14.22 30.21 13.76
CA HIS A 11 14.35 28.94 14.46
C HIS A 11 13.63 29.02 15.81
N CYS A 12 12.87 27.98 16.18
CA CYS A 12 12.78 27.54 17.57
C CYS A 12 12.22 26.12 17.66
N SER A 13 13.00 25.21 18.23
CA SER A 13 12.56 23.88 18.66
C SER A 13 11.62 24.00 19.86
N LEU A 14 10.55 23.19 19.92
CA LEU A 14 9.92 22.76 21.17
C LEU A 14 9.04 21.52 20.93
N LEU A 15 9.11 20.56 21.85
CA LEU A 15 8.13 19.49 21.98
C LEU A 15 6.88 20.05 22.65
N THR A 16 5.69 19.85 22.08
CA THR A 16 4.43 19.57 22.81
C THR A 16 3.25 19.39 21.85
N ASN A 17 2.38 18.43 22.20
CA ASN A 17 1.00 18.23 21.73
C ASN A 17 0.39 19.27 20.77
N GLN A 18 0.27 18.91 19.49
CA GLN A 18 -0.93 19.29 18.75
C GLN A 18 -1.30 18.21 17.72
N GLU A 19 -2.60 17.94 17.61
CA GLU A 19 -3.15 16.82 16.85
C GLU A 19 -2.87 17.00 15.35
N ILE A 20 -2.09 16.07 14.78
CA ILE A 20 -2.04 15.89 13.33
C ILE A 20 -3.35 15.22 12.94
N CYS A 21 -4.37 16.01 12.63
CA CYS A 21 -5.62 15.52 12.06
C CYS A 21 -5.32 14.78 10.76
N PRO A 22 -5.50 13.45 10.69
CA PRO A 22 -5.42 12.76 9.41
C PRO A 22 -6.66 13.18 8.62
N ILE A 23 -6.47 13.94 7.53
CA ILE A 23 -7.55 14.19 6.57
C ILE A 23 -8.07 12.82 6.14
N PRO A 24 -9.34 12.45 6.44
CA PRO A 24 -9.81 11.10 6.16
C PRO A 24 -9.92 10.91 4.65
N SER A 25 -8.91 10.24 4.09
CA SER A 25 -8.98 9.66 2.76
C SER A 25 -10.29 8.88 2.63
N HIS A 26 -11.04 9.13 1.54
CA HIS A 26 -12.36 8.54 1.31
C HIS A 26 -12.31 7.00 1.46
N CYS A 27 -12.62 6.52 2.65
CA CYS A 27 -12.71 5.10 2.95
C CYS A 27 -14.11 4.64 2.54
N VAL A 28 -14.33 4.56 1.23
CA VAL A 28 -15.61 4.14 0.66
C VAL A 28 -15.79 2.67 0.98
N TRP A 29 -16.65 2.37 1.96
CA TRP A 29 -17.01 1.00 2.34
C TRP A 29 -17.84 0.35 1.22
N ALA A 30 -17.14 -0.15 0.20
CA ALA A 30 -17.69 -0.90 -0.90
C ALA A 30 -17.22 -2.37 -0.85
N ASP A 31 -18.06 -3.27 -1.33
CA ASP A 31 -17.68 -4.66 -1.54
C ASP A 31 -16.70 -4.79 -2.74
N LYS A 32 -16.23 -6.02 -2.99
CA LYS A 32 -15.36 -6.35 -4.14
C LYS A 32 -15.95 -6.02 -5.53
N ASN A 33 -17.24 -5.65 -5.59
CA ASN A 33 -17.97 -5.30 -6.81
C ASN A 33 -18.24 -3.79 -6.91
N GLY A 34 -17.75 -2.97 -5.97
CA GLY A 34 -18.00 -1.52 -5.92
C GLY A 34 -19.39 -1.14 -5.40
N GLN A 35 -20.10 -2.06 -4.73
CA GLN A 35 -21.40 -1.79 -4.14
C GLN A 35 -21.24 -1.32 -2.70
N HIS A 36 -21.85 -0.19 -2.36
CA HIS A 36 -21.89 0.38 -1.02
C HIS A 36 -23.34 0.61 -0.59
N ILE A 37 -23.55 0.78 0.71
CA ILE A 37 -24.85 1.12 1.29
C ILE A 37 -24.77 2.58 1.73
N LEU A 38 -25.67 3.42 1.23
CA LEU A 38 -25.90 4.78 1.70
C LEU A 38 -27.03 4.79 2.73
N GLY A 39 -26.81 5.52 3.82
CA GLY A 39 -27.76 5.72 4.91
C GLY A 39 -27.02 6.28 6.13
N LEU A 40 -27.77 6.75 7.12
CA LEU A 40 -27.16 7.25 8.36
C LEU A 40 -26.62 6.07 9.19
N ILE A 41 -25.52 6.30 9.91
CA ILE A 41 -24.95 5.26 10.80
C ILE A 41 -25.88 4.98 11.98
N GLU A 42 -26.69 5.97 12.35
CA GLU A 42 -27.79 5.88 13.30
C GLU A 42 -28.86 4.90 12.83
N ASP A 43 -29.33 5.01 11.58
CA ASP A 43 -30.36 4.13 11.00
C ASP A 43 -29.86 2.68 10.89
N TYR A 44 -28.60 2.49 10.48
CA TYR A 44 -27.95 1.17 10.49
C TYR A 44 -27.89 0.56 11.90
N ASN A 45 -27.56 1.37 12.92
CA ASN A 45 -27.53 0.91 14.30
C ASN A 45 -28.93 0.60 14.85
N CYS A 46 -29.95 1.39 14.47
CA CYS A 46 -31.36 1.08 14.76
C CYS A 46 -31.77 -0.25 14.13
N LEU A 47 -31.47 -0.47 12.83
CA LEU A 47 -31.78 -1.72 12.15
C LEU A 47 -31.10 -2.93 12.80
N ARG A 48 -29.83 -2.80 13.20
CA ARG A 48 -29.11 -3.86 13.94
C ARG A 48 -29.77 -4.20 15.27
N LYS A 49 -30.21 -3.19 16.04
CA LYS A 49 -30.97 -3.40 17.28
C LYS A 49 -32.29 -4.12 17.00
N GLN A 50 -33.01 -3.69 15.97
CA GLN A 50 -34.31 -4.26 15.57
C GLN A 50 -34.19 -5.73 15.16
N ILE A 51 -33.17 -6.10 14.39
CA ILE A 51 -32.88 -7.50 14.03
C ILE A 51 -32.52 -8.33 15.27
N THR A 52 -31.76 -7.76 16.21
CA THR A 52 -31.33 -8.45 17.44
C THR A 52 -32.51 -8.72 18.37
N GLU A 53 -33.37 -7.73 18.62
CA GLU A 53 -34.58 -7.91 19.43
C GLU A 53 -35.60 -8.83 18.73
N GLY A 54 -35.72 -8.77 17.40
CA GLY A 54 -36.53 -9.71 16.62
C GLY A 54 -36.14 -11.18 16.86
N ARG A 55 -34.83 -11.50 16.83
CA ARG A 55 -34.32 -12.85 17.14
C ARG A 55 -34.66 -13.29 18.56
N LYS A 56 -34.51 -12.40 19.54
CA LYS A 56 -34.85 -12.64 20.95
C LYS A 56 -36.35 -12.81 21.21
N ARG A 57 -37.20 -12.21 20.36
CA ARG A 57 -38.66 -12.45 20.37
C ARG A 57 -39.00 -13.80 19.73
N LEU A 58 -38.36 -14.14 18.62
CA LEU A 58 -38.57 -15.42 17.93
C LEU A 58 -38.13 -16.63 18.78
N SER A 59 -37.00 -16.56 19.48
CA SER A 59 -36.53 -17.64 20.36
C SER A 59 -37.47 -17.90 21.55
N LYS A 60 -38.32 -16.94 21.92
CA LYS A 60 -39.39 -17.13 22.93
C LYS A 60 -40.61 -17.85 22.38
N LEU A 61 -40.75 -17.97 21.07
CA LEU A 61 -41.82 -18.68 20.39
C LEU A 61 -41.40 -20.12 20.06
N GLU A 62 -40.10 -20.35 19.84
CA GLU A 62 -39.49 -21.69 19.72
C GLU A 62 -39.49 -22.49 21.03
N LEU A 63 -39.47 -21.82 22.19
CA LEU A 63 -39.47 -22.46 23.51
C LEU A 63 -40.81 -23.18 23.84
N PRO A 64 -41.99 -22.53 23.81
CA PRO A 64 -43.28 -23.19 24.04
C PRO A 64 -43.61 -24.29 23.03
N LEU A 65 -43.10 -24.19 21.79
CA LEU A 65 -43.34 -25.19 20.75
C LEU A 65 -42.65 -26.54 21.01
N ARG A 66 -41.78 -26.61 22.04
CA ARG A 66 -41.05 -27.82 22.43
C ARG A 66 -41.63 -28.49 23.68
N GLU A 67 -42.50 -27.82 24.43
CA GLU A 67 -43.12 -28.32 25.67
C GLU A 67 -44.54 -28.83 25.39
N GLU A 68 -44.61 -29.89 24.58
CA GLU A 68 -45.87 -30.54 24.20
C GLU A 68 -46.29 -31.55 25.31
N GLY A 69 -46.97 -31.08 26.38
CA GLY A 69 -47.42 -32.00 27.43
C GLY A 69 -47.94 -31.48 28.77
N ASP A 70 -48.73 -30.39 28.85
CA ASP A 70 -49.51 -30.08 30.07
C ASP A 70 -50.89 -29.45 29.75
N PRO A 71 -52.02 -30.11 30.07
CA PRO A 71 -53.36 -29.62 29.70
C PRO A 71 -53.86 -28.41 30.50
N GLU A 72 -53.24 -28.01 31.63
CA GLU A 72 -53.72 -26.87 32.43
C GLU A 72 -53.30 -25.49 31.86
N LEU A 73 -52.31 -25.45 30.97
CA LEU A 73 -51.75 -24.22 30.38
C LEU A 73 -52.50 -23.70 29.13
N ALA A 74 -53.55 -24.39 28.69
CA ALA A 74 -54.19 -24.22 27.39
C ALA A 74 -54.85 -22.84 27.13
N VAL A 75 -55.05 -21.98 28.14
CA VAL A 75 -55.70 -20.66 27.99
C VAL A 75 -54.71 -19.49 28.10
N THR A 76 -53.63 -19.64 28.87
CA THR A 76 -52.55 -18.63 29.01
C THR A 76 -51.51 -18.71 27.90
N VAL A 77 -51.27 -19.89 27.33
CA VAL A 77 -50.35 -20.10 26.20
C VAL A 77 -50.85 -19.40 24.91
N PRO A 78 -52.12 -19.51 24.47
CA PRO A 78 -52.58 -18.82 23.25
C PRO A 78 -52.49 -17.30 23.32
N LEU A 79 -52.79 -16.69 24.47
CA LEU A 79 -52.74 -15.23 24.64
C LEU A 79 -51.29 -14.70 24.64
N SER A 80 -50.36 -15.42 25.28
CA SER A 80 -48.93 -15.06 25.28
C SER A 80 -48.26 -15.31 23.93
N LEU A 81 -48.66 -16.37 23.20
CA LEU A 81 -48.25 -16.60 21.81
C LEU A 81 -48.81 -15.54 20.86
N SER A 82 -50.07 -15.14 21.01
CA SER A 82 -50.66 -14.06 20.19
C SER A 82 -49.95 -12.72 20.42
N ALA A 83 -49.64 -12.37 21.68
CA ALA A 83 -48.90 -11.17 22.02
C ALA A 83 -47.45 -11.19 21.50
N THR A 84 -46.76 -12.32 21.59
CA THR A 84 -45.40 -12.45 21.04
C THR A 84 -45.39 -12.45 19.51
N PHE A 85 -46.37 -13.08 18.85
CA PHE A 85 -46.55 -13.01 17.39
C PHE A 85 -46.75 -11.56 16.92
N LYS A 86 -47.66 -10.81 17.56
CA LYS A 86 -47.87 -9.39 17.25
C LYS A 86 -46.59 -8.58 17.45
N ALA A 87 -45.86 -8.80 18.54
CA ALA A 87 -44.58 -8.13 18.79
C ALA A 87 -43.46 -8.55 17.81
N VAL A 88 -43.53 -9.73 17.18
CA VAL A 88 -42.63 -10.13 16.09
C VAL A 88 -43.03 -9.45 14.78
N GLN A 89 -44.33 -9.35 14.48
CA GLN A 89 -44.86 -8.64 13.32
C GLN A 89 -44.47 -7.15 13.34
N GLU A 90 -44.76 -6.43 14.43
CA GLU A 90 -44.35 -5.03 14.63
C GLU A 90 -42.82 -4.85 14.47
N ASN A 91 -42.05 -5.85 14.92
CA ASN A 91 -40.59 -5.82 14.80
C ASN A 91 -40.11 -5.96 13.35
N LEU A 92 -40.77 -6.81 12.56
CA LEU A 92 -40.51 -7.00 11.13
C LEU A 92 -40.92 -5.77 10.30
N GLU A 93 -42.07 -5.16 10.61
CA GLU A 93 -42.57 -3.95 9.96
C GLU A 93 -41.59 -2.78 10.14
N GLU A 94 -41.13 -2.53 11.37
CA GLU A 94 -40.13 -1.48 11.64
C GLU A 94 -38.75 -1.81 11.06
N ALA A 95 -38.35 -3.09 11.01
CA ALA A 95 -37.12 -3.49 10.29
C ALA A 95 -37.24 -3.21 8.78
N GLY A 96 -38.42 -3.42 8.19
CA GLY A 96 -38.74 -3.02 6.82
C GLY A 96 -38.66 -1.51 6.60
N ARG A 97 -39.21 -0.71 7.53
CA ARG A 97 -39.15 0.75 7.51
C ARG A 97 -37.72 1.29 7.64
N LEU A 98 -36.85 0.62 8.39
CA LEU A 98 -35.43 0.98 8.51
C LEU A 98 -34.62 0.54 7.27
N LEU A 99 -35.00 -0.56 6.62
CA LEU A 99 -34.37 -1.00 5.36
C LEU A 99 -34.63 -0.04 4.19
N THR A 100 -35.76 0.69 4.14
CA THR A 100 -36.00 1.70 3.09
C THR A 100 -35.16 2.97 3.26
N LEU A 101 -34.53 3.17 4.43
CA LEU A 101 -33.54 4.23 4.64
C LEU A 101 -32.13 3.83 4.14
N LEU A 102 -31.89 2.55 3.89
CA LEU A 102 -30.61 2.00 3.45
C LEU A 102 -30.62 1.69 1.95
N TRP A 103 -29.95 2.53 1.17
CA TRP A 103 -29.92 2.43 -0.28
C TRP A 103 -28.65 1.73 -0.75
N ARG A 104 -28.79 0.58 -1.43
CA ARG A 104 -27.68 -0.05 -2.15
C ARG A 104 -27.41 0.74 -3.43
N VAL A 105 -26.18 1.22 -3.57
CA VAL A 105 -25.72 1.95 -4.75
C VAL A 105 -24.41 1.37 -5.27
N SER A 106 -24.29 1.37 -6.59
CA SER A 106 -23.04 1.05 -7.28
C SER A 106 -22.34 2.36 -7.62
N LEU A 107 -21.04 2.49 -7.32
CA LEU A 107 -20.29 3.60 -7.89
C LEU A 107 -20.27 3.47 -9.44
N PRO A 108 -20.38 4.57 -10.20
CA PRO A 108 -20.25 4.57 -11.66
C PRO A 108 -18.78 4.43 -12.11
N MET A 109 -18.06 3.44 -11.56
CA MET A 109 -16.62 3.19 -11.76
C MET A 109 -16.26 2.93 -13.23
N LYS A 110 -17.20 2.40 -14.04
CA LYS A 110 -16.94 2.09 -15.46
C LYS A 110 -16.99 3.31 -16.39
N VAL A 111 -17.58 4.43 -15.98
CA VAL A 111 -17.81 5.59 -16.86
C VAL A 111 -17.03 6.82 -16.40
N VAL A 112 -17.02 7.12 -15.10
CA VAL A 112 -16.30 8.31 -14.57
C VAL A 112 -14.79 8.17 -14.72
N HIS A 113 -14.25 6.95 -14.69
CA HIS A 113 -12.82 6.71 -14.84
C HIS A 113 -12.33 6.57 -16.28
N ALA A 114 -13.19 6.28 -17.27
CA ALA A 114 -12.73 5.93 -18.62
C ALA A 114 -11.99 7.08 -19.33
N ALA A 115 -12.47 8.31 -19.22
CA ALA A 115 -11.85 9.49 -19.84
C ALA A 115 -10.73 10.12 -19.00
N ALA A 116 -10.78 9.96 -17.66
CA ALA A 116 -9.74 10.46 -16.77
C ALA A 116 -8.50 9.56 -16.77
N TYR A 117 -8.70 8.22 -16.78
CA TYR A 117 -7.59 7.28 -16.93
C TYR A 117 -6.98 7.33 -18.34
N SER A 118 -7.72 7.57 -19.43
CA SER A 118 -7.09 7.56 -20.76
C SER A 118 -6.04 8.67 -20.93
N LEU A 119 -6.30 9.86 -20.41
CA LEU A 119 -5.33 10.96 -20.38
C LEU A 119 -4.18 10.66 -19.40
N GLN A 120 -4.51 10.23 -18.17
CA GLN A 120 -3.50 9.98 -17.15
C GLN A 120 -2.61 8.75 -17.46
N ASP A 121 -3.13 7.74 -18.16
CA ASP A 121 -2.39 6.56 -18.63
C ASP A 121 -1.40 6.94 -19.73
N GLU A 122 -1.78 7.76 -20.73
CA GLU A 122 -0.84 8.27 -21.72
C GLU A 122 0.24 9.17 -21.10
N ASP A 123 -0.09 10.01 -20.12
CA ASP A 123 0.89 10.80 -19.36
C ASP A 123 1.88 9.90 -18.61
N LEU A 124 1.39 8.92 -17.82
CA LEU A 124 2.24 7.94 -17.11
C LEU A 124 3.12 7.15 -18.08
N LYS A 125 2.55 6.68 -19.18
CA LYS A 125 3.24 5.94 -20.25
C LYS A 125 4.32 6.79 -20.90
N SER A 126 4.08 8.09 -21.12
CA SER A 126 5.09 9.03 -21.61
C SER A 126 6.26 9.19 -20.63
N GLU A 127 5.99 9.29 -19.32
CA GLU A 127 7.04 9.36 -18.30
C GLU A 127 7.79 8.03 -18.18
N VAL A 128 7.13 6.87 -18.30
CA VAL A 128 7.79 5.55 -18.38
C VAL A 128 8.75 5.48 -19.58
N TYR A 129 8.36 5.96 -20.76
CA TYR A 129 9.26 6.02 -21.92
C TYR A 129 10.44 7.00 -21.72
N LYS A 130 10.21 8.12 -21.03
CA LYS A 130 11.23 9.12 -20.68
C LYS A 130 12.22 8.58 -19.64
N LEU A 131 11.74 7.88 -18.62
CA LEU A 131 12.56 7.19 -17.62
C LEU A 131 13.39 6.06 -18.27
N ARG A 132 12.79 5.23 -19.12
CA ARG A 132 13.52 4.20 -19.89
C ARG A 132 14.64 4.79 -20.75
N ARG A 133 14.39 5.94 -21.42
CA ARG A 133 15.44 6.67 -22.16
C ARG A 133 16.57 7.16 -21.24
N LYS A 134 16.24 7.75 -20.09
CA LYS A 134 17.25 8.18 -19.10
C LYS A 134 18.11 7.01 -18.59
N VAL A 135 17.49 5.86 -18.32
CA VAL A 135 18.20 4.63 -17.89
C VAL A 135 19.16 4.15 -18.99
N ALA A 136 18.67 3.98 -20.22
CA ALA A 136 19.51 3.56 -21.35
C ALA A 136 20.68 4.52 -21.64
N GLU A 137 20.49 5.83 -21.42
CA GLU A 137 21.56 6.82 -21.56
C GLU A 137 22.63 6.68 -20.45
N GLN A 138 22.22 6.39 -19.21
CA GLN A 138 23.13 6.11 -18.09
C GLN A 138 23.89 4.79 -18.32
N GLU A 139 23.22 3.74 -18.77
CA GLU A 139 23.85 2.45 -19.13
C GLU A 139 24.91 2.63 -20.21
N LYS A 140 24.62 3.41 -21.26
CA LYS A 140 25.60 3.72 -22.33
C LYS A 140 26.81 4.48 -21.79
N LYS A 141 26.61 5.46 -20.90
CA LYS A 141 27.70 6.21 -20.25
C LYS A 141 28.55 5.27 -19.38
N LEU A 142 27.93 4.45 -18.54
CA LEU A 142 28.60 3.46 -17.69
C LEU A 142 29.40 2.45 -18.52
N PHE A 143 28.84 1.91 -19.59
CA PHE A 143 29.55 1.02 -20.52
C PHE A 143 30.78 1.69 -21.14
N SER A 144 30.67 2.96 -21.56
CA SER A 144 31.82 3.72 -22.08
C SER A 144 32.93 3.92 -21.04
N MET A 145 32.57 4.13 -19.78
CA MET A 145 33.51 4.24 -18.66
C MET A 145 34.19 2.91 -18.36
N ALA A 146 33.43 1.82 -18.29
CA ALA A 146 33.95 0.47 -18.08
C ALA A 146 34.95 0.07 -19.19
N ARG A 147 34.63 0.35 -20.45
CA ARG A 147 35.54 0.11 -21.58
C ARG A 147 36.82 0.93 -21.50
N ARG A 148 36.74 2.21 -21.10
CA ARG A 148 37.93 3.06 -20.87
C ARG A 148 38.80 2.52 -19.73
N LEU A 149 38.18 2.15 -18.60
CA LEU A 149 38.89 1.55 -17.46
C LEU A 149 39.60 0.26 -17.84
N TYR A 150 38.95 -0.62 -18.61
CA TYR A 150 39.56 -1.84 -19.14
C TYR A 150 40.81 -1.54 -19.99
N SER A 151 40.72 -0.62 -20.96
CA SER A 151 41.86 -0.23 -21.78
C SER A 151 43.00 0.40 -20.97
N THR A 152 42.69 1.24 -19.97
CA THR A 152 43.71 1.81 -19.08
C THR A 152 44.38 0.74 -18.22
N ASN A 153 43.63 -0.25 -17.72
CA ASN A 153 44.21 -1.34 -16.94
C ASN A 153 45.09 -2.26 -17.80
N GLN A 154 44.68 -2.58 -19.03
CA GLN A 154 45.50 -3.32 -19.99
C GLN A 154 46.82 -2.58 -20.30
N LEU A 155 46.78 -1.25 -20.44
CA LEU A 155 47.99 -0.43 -20.61
C LEU A 155 48.89 -0.49 -19.37
N LYS A 156 48.32 -0.41 -18.17
CA LYS A 156 49.04 -0.57 -16.89
C LYS A 156 49.75 -1.91 -16.82
N GLU A 157 49.05 -3.02 -17.07
CA GLU A 157 49.61 -4.38 -17.04
C GLU A 157 50.74 -4.56 -18.06
N ASN A 158 50.61 -3.97 -19.26
CA ASN A 158 51.66 -3.97 -20.27
C ASN A 158 52.89 -3.15 -19.83
N MET A 159 52.69 -1.98 -19.21
CA MET A 159 53.80 -1.18 -18.66
C MET A 159 54.51 -1.90 -17.50
N GLU A 160 53.76 -2.52 -16.59
CA GLU A 160 54.32 -3.31 -15.49
C GLU A 160 55.16 -4.48 -16.01
N ARG A 161 54.71 -5.16 -17.07
CA ARG A 161 55.49 -6.21 -17.75
C ARG A 161 56.83 -5.68 -18.28
N VAL A 162 56.82 -4.57 -19.02
CA VAL A 162 58.05 -3.96 -19.57
C VAL A 162 59.01 -3.54 -18.45
N ILE A 163 58.50 -2.97 -17.35
CA ILE A 163 59.32 -2.58 -16.19
C ILE A 163 59.95 -3.82 -15.53
N MET A 164 59.21 -4.93 -15.38
CA MET A 164 59.73 -6.19 -14.85
C MET A 164 60.80 -6.80 -15.76
N GLU A 165 60.59 -6.80 -17.08
CA GLU A 165 61.55 -7.27 -18.08
C GLU A 165 62.85 -6.45 -18.10
N GLN A 166 62.74 -5.11 -18.04
CA GLN A 166 63.92 -4.24 -17.94
C GLN A 166 64.69 -4.49 -16.62
N SER A 167 63.97 -4.61 -15.50
CA SER A 167 64.57 -4.84 -14.19
C SER A 167 65.27 -6.20 -14.09
N SER A 168 64.71 -7.26 -14.68
CA SER A 168 65.33 -8.58 -14.71
C SER A 168 66.58 -8.59 -15.60
N ASN A 169 66.51 -7.99 -16.79
CA ASN A 169 67.64 -7.86 -17.71
C ASN A 169 68.81 -7.08 -17.09
N ILE A 170 68.55 -5.95 -16.42
CA ILE A 170 69.57 -5.18 -15.69
C ILE A 170 70.21 -6.04 -14.59
N LYS A 171 69.39 -6.74 -13.78
CA LYS A 171 69.87 -7.60 -12.69
C LYS A 171 70.76 -8.75 -13.18
N ILE A 172 70.43 -9.36 -14.32
CA ILE A 172 71.25 -10.39 -14.97
C ILE A 172 72.56 -9.79 -15.50
N GLY A 173 72.49 -8.66 -16.22
CA GLY A 173 73.67 -7.98 -16.78
C GLY A 173 74.66 -7.51 -15.71
N VAL A 174 74.16 -6.99 -14.58
CA VAL A 174 74.99 -6.63 -13.41
C VAL A 174 75.63 -7.86 -12.79
N ARG A 175 74.87 -8.94 -12.55
CA ARG A 175 75.41 -10.20 -12.01
C ARG A 175 76.48 -10.82 -12.90
N GLY A 176 76.28 -10.83 -14.22
CA GLY A 176 77.27 -11.30 -15.18
C GLY A 176 78.56 -10.47 -15.16
N LYS A 177 78.46 -9.14 -15.05
CA LYS A 177 79.63 -8.26 -14.88
C LYS A 177 80.40 -8.51 -13.58
N HIS A 178 79.72 -8.81 -12.48
CA HIS A 178 80.39 -9.20 -11.23
C HIS A 178 81.08 -10.57 -11.34
N PHE A 179 80.44 -11.56 -11.98
CA PHE A 179 81.04 -12.88 -12.20
C PHE A 179 82.30 -12.81 -13.10
N LEU A 180 82.28 -12.00 -14.15
CA LEU A 180 83.42 -11.75 -15.04
C LEU A 180 84.52 -10.88 -14.43
N LYS A 181 84.38 -10.44 -13.16
CA LYS A 181 85.35 -9.62 -12.44
C LYS A 181 86.01 -10.36 -11.28
N VAL A 182 85.67 -11.62 -11.05
CA VAL A 182 86.36 -12.49 -10.08
C VAL A 182 87.72 -12.88 -10.68
N PRO A 183 88.86 -12.55 -10.04
CA PRO A 183 90.15 -13.07 -10.46
C PRO A 183 90.16 -14.59 -10.33
N ILE A 184 90.75 -15.27 -11.30
CA ILE A 184 91.14 -16.67 -11.15
C ILE A 184 92.56 -16.63 -10.56
N ASP A 185 92.65 -16.91 -9.26
CA ASP A 185 93.91 -17.18 -8.57
C ASP A 185 94.38 -18.63 -8.85
#